data_AF-A0A0L0K921-F1
#
_entry.id   AF-A0A0L0K921-F1
#
_cell.length_a   1.000
_cell.length_b   1.000
_cell.length_c   1.000
_cell.angle_alpha   90.00
_cell.angle_beta   90.00
_cell.angle_gamma   90.00
#
_symmetry.space_group_name_H-M   'P 1'
#
loop_
_entity.id
_entity.type
_entity.pdbx_description
1 polymer ?
#
loop_
_entity_poly.entity_id
_entity_poly.type
_entity_poly.pdbx_seq_one_letter_code
_entity_poly.pdbx_strand_id
1 'polypeptide(L)' 'MTDALLRIRELNLYRQYLDFEALLDGEGPAGINPTAARDEQLADIRAIYPPDKEALGALAIEIGRLG' A
#
# COMPACT_ATOMS: atom_id res chain seq x y z
N MET A 1 -31.01 5.39 5.95
CA MET A 1 -29.59 4.99 6.05
C MET A 1 -28.84 5.88 5.10
N THR A 2 -28.23 6.96 5.61
CA THR A 2 -27.56 7.97 4.78
C THR A 2 -26.34 7.35 4.11
N ASP A 3 -26.30 7.46 2.79
CA ASP A 3 -25.16 7.08 1.96
C ASP A 3 -23.98 8.01 2.27
N ALA A 4 -23.13 7.60 3.21
CA ALA A 4 -21.88 8.29 3.51
C ALA A 4 -20.81 7.81 2.53
N LEU A 5 -20.94 8.18 1.25
CA LEU A 5 -19.88 8.00 0.26
C LEU A 5 -18.61 8.66 0.80
N LEU A 6 -17.62 7.84 1.15
CA LEU A 6 -16.30 8.28 1.58
C LEU A 6 -15.65 9.01 0.40
N ARG A 7 -15.73 10.34 0.39
CA ARG A 7 -15.33 11.16 -0.75
C ARG A 7 -13.84 11.46 -0.64
N ILE A 8 -13.01 10.62 -1.27
CA ILE A 8 -11.58 10.85 -1.43
C ILE A 8 -11.40 11.91 -2.53
N ARG A 9 -10.76 13.07 -2.24
CA ARG A 9 -10.41 14.06 -3.29
C ARG A 9 -8.92 14.33 -3.44
N GLU A 10 -8.08 13.85 -2.53
CA GLU A 10 -6.66 14.16 -2.55
C GLU A 10 -5.84 12.87 -2.59
N LEU A 11 -5.12 12.68 -3.69
CA LEU A 11 -4.05 11.71 -3.81
C LEU A 11 -2.76 12.47 -3.51
N ASN A 12 -2.27 12.32 -2.29
CA ASN A 12 -1.20 13.18 -1.76
C ASN A 12 0.18 12.79 -2.27
N LEU A 13 0.37 11.52 -2.66
CA LEU A 13 1.67 11.02 -3.10
C LEU A 13 1.55 9.74 -3.93
N TYR A 14 2.34 9.65 -5.00
CA TYR A 14 2.53 8.41 -5.76
C TYR A 14 4.02 8.12 -5.93
N ARG A 15 4.45 6.94 -5.50
CA ARG A 15 5.82 6.44 -5.70
C ARG A 15 5.79 5.05 -6.30
N GLN A 16 6.68 4.80 -7.25
CA GLN A 16 6.81 3.51 -7.93
C GLN A 16 8.01 2.76 -7.36
N TYR A 17 7.81 1.45 -7.16
CA TYR A 17 8.81 0.53 -6.67
C TYR A 17 8.88 -0.69 -7.57
N LEU A 18 10.08 -1.25 -7.70
CA LEU A 18 10.33 -2.39 -8.58
C LEU A 18 9.69 -3.69 -8.06
N ASP A 19 9.62 -3.84 -6.74
CA ASP A 19 9.10 -5.02 -6.05
C ASP A 19 8.55 -4.63 -4.67
N PHE A 20 8.01 -5.61 -3.93
CA PHE A 20 7.39 -5.36 -2.63
C PHE A 20 8.39 -5.10 -1.50
N GLU A 21 9.64 -5.56 -1.65
CA GLU A 21 10.69 -5.28 -0.67
C GLU A 21 11.10 -3.80 -0.75
N ALA A 22 11.34 -3.29 -1.97
CA ALA A 22 11.62 -1.88 -2.20
C ALA A 22 10.48 -0.97 -1.73
N LEU A 23 9.22 -1.40 -1.92
CA LEU A 23 8.05 -0.70 -1.38
C LEU A 23 8.09 -0.60 0.15
N LEU A 24 8.25 -1.73 0.84
CA LEU A 24 8.26 -1.77 2.30
C LEU A 24 9.45 -1.05 2.91
N ASP A 25 10.62 -1.09 2.25
CA ASP A 25 11.82 -0.39 2.70
C ASP A 25 11.74 1.11 2.43
N GLY A 26 11.11 1.52 1.33
CA GLY A 26 10.97 2.92 0.93
C GLY A 26 9.89 3.68 1.70
N GLU A 27 8.73 3.06 1.90
CA GLU A 27 7.59 3.64 2.65
C GLU A 27 7.70 3.40 4.15
N GLY A 28 8.43 2.36 4.56
CA GLY A 28 8.43 1.83 5.91
C GLY A 28 7.19 0.98 6.18
N PRO A 29 7.34 -0.20 6.81
CA PRO A 29 6.22 -1.12 7.05
C PRO A 29 5.11 -0.49 7.92
N ALA A 30 5.47 0.41 8.84
CA ALA A 30 4.49 1.11 9.67
C ALA A 30 3.66 2.16 8.90
N GLY A 31 4.17 2.67 7.77
CA GLY A 31 3.44 3.55 6.86
C GLY A 31 2.41 2.82 6.00
N ILE A 32 2.60 1.52 5.79
CA ILE A 32 1.69 0.66 5.01
C ILE A 32 0.69 -0.04 5.93
N ASN A 33 1.19 -0.81 6.90
CA ASN A 33 0.37 -1.49 7.89
C ASN A 33 1.03 -1.36 9.28
N PRO A 34 0.56 -0.44 10.14
CA PRO A 34 1.16 -0.19 11.44
C PRO A 34 0.99 -1.34 12.45
N THR A 35 0.21 -2.39 12.14
CA THR A 35 -0.06 -3.49 13.05
C THR A 35 0.67 -4.79 12.73
N ALA A 36 1.45 -4.84 11.64
CA ALA A 36 2.17 -6.05 11.22
C ALA A 36 3.66 -5.76 11.04
N ALA A 37 4.51 -6.76 11.30
CA ALA A 37 5.94 -6.66 11.05
C ALA A 37 6.25 -6.72 9.54
N ARG A 38 7.42 -6.21 9.11
CA ARG A 38 7.84 -6.18 7.70
C ARG A 38 7.70 -7.55 7.01
N ASP A 39 8.24 -8.59 7.63
CA ASP A 39 8.27 -9.93 7.02
C ASP A 39 6.88 -10.57 6.91
N GLU A 40 6.00 -10.30 7.89
CA GLU A 40 4.60 -10.70 7.85
C GLU A 40 3.87 -9.99 6.70
N GLN A 41 4.03 -8.67 6.59
CA GLN A 41 3.45 -7.91 5.49
C GLN A 41 3.94 -8.38 4.12
N LEU A 42 5.23 -8.71 4.00
CA LEU A 42 5.80 -9.22 2.75
C LEU A 42 5.23 -10.59 2.38
N ALA A 43 5.02 -11.47 3.37
CA ALA A 43 4.37 -12.75 3.14
C ALA A 43 2.90 -12.56 2.72
N ASP A 44 2.18 -11.69 3.42
CA ASP A 44 0.76 -11.42 3.17
C ASP A 44 0.53 -10.79 1.80
N ILE A 45 1.33 -9.79 1.41
CA ILE A 45 1.20 -9.15 0.11
C ILE A 45 1.50 -10.11 -1.04
N ARG A 46 2.48 -11.02 -0.89
CA ARG A 46 2.80 -12.05 -1.89
C ARG A 46 1.75 -13.17 -1.96
N ALA A 47 1.00 -13.41 -0.88
CA ALA A 47 -0.14 -14.33 -0.90
C ALA A 47 -1.32 -13.77 -1.73
N ILE A 48 -1.49 -12.45 -1.77
CA ILE A 48 -2.52 -11.77 -2.56
C ILE A 48 -2.05 -11.53 -4.00
N TYR A 49 -0.80 -11.08 -4.16
CA TYR A 49 -0.18 -10.72 -5.42
C TYR A 49 1.02 -11.64 -5.69
N PRO A 50 0.82 -12.77 -6.39
CA PRO A 50 1.88 -13.75 -6.67
C PRO A 50 3.00 -13.15 -7.55
N PRO A 51 4.12 -13.87 -7.79
CA PRO A 51 5.30 -13.32 -8.47
C PRO A 51 5.03 -12.64 -9.82
N ASP A 52 4.12 -13.17 -10.64
CA ASP A 52 3.74 -12.54 -11.92
C ASP A 52 3.09 -11.17 -11.76
N LYS A 53 2.48 -10.89 -10.59
CA LYS A 53 1.93 -9.58 -10.22
C LYS A 53 2.99 -8.68 -9.62
N GLU A 54 3.86 -9.20 -8.76
CA GLU A 54 5.00 -8.44 -8.21
C GLU A 54 5.93 -7.96 -9.33
N ALA A 55 6.11 -8.75 -10.39
CA ALA A 55 6.90 -8.38 -11.57
C ALA A 55 6.37 -7.17 -12.36
N LEU A 56 5.13 -6.74 -12.11
CA LEU A 56 4.58 -5.50 -12.67
C LEU A 56 5.06 -4.25 -11.92
N GLY A 57 5.75 -4.42 -10.78
CA GLY A 57 6.09 -3.37 -9.84
C GLY A 57 4.93 -3.02 -8.89
N ALA A 58 5.19 -2.06 -8.01
CA ALA A 58 4.22 -1.56 -7.04
C ALA A 58 4.08 -0.04 -7.10
N LEU A 59 2.86 0.44 -6.86
CA LEU A 59 2.55 1.87 -6.76
C LEU A 59 2.04 2.14 -5.34
N ALA A 60 2.80 2.92 -4.57
CA ALA A 60 2.34 3.44 -3.29
C ALA A 60 1.37 4.60 -3.53
N ILE A 61 0.20 4.55 -2.88
CA ILE A 61 -0.82 5.59 -2.94
C ILE A 61 -1.16 6.01 -1.52
N GLU A 62 -0.85 7.25 -1.16
CA GLU A 62 -1.26 7.83 0.11
C GLU A 62 -2.68 8.41 0.00
N ILE A 63 -3.56 8.01 0.92
CA ILE A 63 -4.95 8.46 0.96
C ILE A 63 -5.22 9.13 2.31
N GLY A 64 -5.52 10.44 2.27
CA GLY A 64 -6.00 11.20 3.42
C GLY A 64 -7.53 11.21 3.49
N ARG A 65 -8.09 11.23 4.71
CA ARG A 65 -9.52 11.51 4.92
C ARG A 65 -9.76 13.02 4.92
N LEU A 66 -10.82 13.46 4.25
CA LEU A 66 -11.32 14.82 4.39
C LEU A 66 -12.17 14.91 5.67
N GLY A 67 -11.89 15.92 6.49
CA GLY A 67 -12.61 16.25 7.73
C GLY A 67 -14.00 16.84 7.48
#